data_AF-T1F865-F1
#
_entry.id   AF-T1F865-F1
#
_cell.length_a   1.000
_cell.length_b   1.000
_cell.length_c   1.000
_cell.angle_alpha   90.00
_cell.angle_beta   90.00
_cell.angle_gamma   90.00
#
_symmetry.space_group_name_H-M   'P 1'
#
loop_
_entity.id
_entity.type
_entity.pdbx_description
1 polymer ?
#
loop_
_entity_poly.entity_id
_entity_poly.type
_entity_poly.pdbx_seq_one_letter_code
_entity_poly.pdbx_strand_id
1 'polypeptide(L)'
;MPRRRRPDVVEVNQMCEELPHVLTALMTRVRETGQENSRIAMSDLSYLVSYNKVDMLRMQRVCAHQTQQQQARHNKIERVRRPSASVILEQAAFHYDPAIDYCADKSVTIGEMKIIFKYCKTLKYTHESTGLCCAVGKVKLPQLVPPPDPLRSLVSGIGNDSKHFLVNIH
;
A
#
# COMPACT_ATOMS: atom_id res chain seq x y z
N MET A 1 -64.54 14.58 65.66
CA MET A 1 -63.30 13.91 65.18
C MET A 1 -63.66 12.49 64.76
N PRO A 2 -63.81 12.15 63.47
CA PRO A 2 -63.99 10.75 63.11
C PRO A 2 -62.63 10.05 63.22
N ARG A 3 -62.60 9.00 64.03
CA ARG A 3 -61.43 8.15 64.26
C ARG A 3 -61.04 7.47 62.95
N ARG A 4 -59.76 7.50 62.58
CA ARG A 4 -59.24 6.69 61.46
C ARG A 4 -59.56 5.23 61.76
N ARG A 5 -60.38 4.59 60.91
CA ARG A 5 -60.59 3.14 60.97
C ARG A 5 -59.24 2.48 60.77
N ARG A 6 -58.86 1.57 61.69
CA ARG A 6 -57.72 0.67 61.44
C ARG A 6 -58.11 -0.23 60.27
N PRO A 7 -57.24 -0.41 59.27
CA PRO A 7 -57.49 -1.34 58.18
C PRO A 7 -57.79 -2.72 58.77
N ASP A 8 -58.76 -3.41 58.19
CA ASP A 8 -59.16 -4.72 58.67
C ASP A 8 -57.99 -5.71 58.49
N VAL A 9 -57.73 -6.55 59.48
CA VAL A 9 -56.59 -7.50 59.44
C VAL A 9 -56.70 -8.42 58.22
N VAL A 10 -57.93 -8.68 57.75
CA VAL A 10 -58.23 -9.44 56.54
C VAL A 10 -57.78 -8.71 55.27
N GLU A 11 -57.95 -7.39 55.19
CA GLU A 11 -57.58 -6.57 54.02
C GLU A 11 -56.06 -6.39 53.91
N VAL A 12 -55.38 -6.24 55.05
CA VAL A 12 -53.90 -6.20 55.10
C VAL A 12 -53.30 -7.57 54.79
N ASN A 13 -53.89 -8.66 55.30
CA ASN A 13 -53.45 -10.02 54.97
C ASN A 13 -53.66 -10.33 53.48
N GLN A 14 -54.78 -9.94 52.89
CA GLN A 14 -55.04 -10.14 51.46
C GLN A 14 -54.11 -9.30 50.57
N MET A 15 -53.80 -8.06 50.96
CA MET A 15 -52.73 -7.27 50.31
C MET A 15 -51.33 -7.90 50.46
N CYS A 16 -51.01 -8.48 51.63
CA CYS A 16 -49.73 -9.14 51.88
C CYS A 16 -49.59 -10.48 51.13
N GLU A 17 -50.69 -11.18 50.86
CA GLU A 17 -50.73 -12.44 50.09
C GLU A 17 -50.64 -12.19 48.57
N GLU A 18 -51.19 -11.08 48.06
CA GLU A 18 -51.23 -10.75 46.62
C GLU A 18 -49.94 -10.07 46.10
N LEU A 19 -49.26 -9.27 46.95
CA LEU A 19 -48.01 -8.58 46.61
C LEU A 19 -46.89 -9.50 46.07
N PRO A 20 -46.62 -10.68 46.66
CA PRO A 20 -45.63 -11.65 46.16
C PRO A 20 -45.94 -12.18 44.75
N HIS A 21 -47.22 -12.40 44.42
CA HIS A 21 -47.63 -12.87 43.11
C HIS A 21 -47.46 -11.80 42.03
N VAL A 22 -47.81 -10.54 42.34
CA VAL A 22 -47.61 -9.41 41.44
C VAL A 22 -46.11 -9.14 41.21
N LEU A 23 -45.29 -9.20 42.25
CA LEU A 23 -43.84 -9.05 42.14
C LEU A 23 -43.23 -10.15 41.27
N THR A 24 -43.67 -11.40 41.46
CA THR A 24 -43.20 -12.55 40.68
C THR A 24 -43.60 -12.41 39.22
N ALA A 25 -44.84 -12.00 38.94
CA ALA A 25 -45.31 -11.74 37.58
C ALA A 25 -44.60 -10.57 36.88
N LEU A 26 -44.17 -9.55 37.63
CA LEU A 26 -43.33 -8.47 37.11
C LEU A 26 -41.92 -8.99 36.80
N MET A 27 -41.33 -9.74 37.73
CA MET A 27 -39.99 -10.32 37.57
C MET A 27 -39.93 -11.30 36.40
N THR A 28 -40.97 -12.10 36.16
CA THR A 28 -41.05 -13.00 35.00
C THR A 28 -41.12 -12.20 33.70
N ARG A 29 -41.95 -11.15 33.62
CA ARG A 29 -42.00 -10.28 32.42
C ARG A 29 -40.69 -9.56 32.17
N VAL A 30 -40.02 -9.07 33.22
CA VAL A 30 -38.69 -8.45 33.09
C VAL A 30 -37.66 -9.48 32.60
N ARG A 31 -37.75 -10.73 33.07
CA ARG A 31 -36.90 -11.82 32.60
C ARG A 31 -37.18 -12.20 31.14
N GLU A 32 -38.45 -12.28 30.75
CA GLU A 32 -38.87 -12.60 29.38
C GLU A 32 -38.47 -11.50 28.39
N THR A 33 -38.70 -10.23 28.74
CA THR A 33 -38.24 -9.08 27.93
C THR A 33 -36.72 -9.03 27.84
N GLY A 34 -35.99 -9.32 28.92
CA GLY A 34 -34.53 -9.46 28.89
C GLY A 34 -34.06 -10.60 27.98
N GLN A 35 -34.77 -11.73 27.98
CA GLN A 35 -34.48 -12.89 27.15
C GLN A 35 -34.78 -12.62 25.67
N GLU A 36 -35.88 -11.93 25.37
CA GLU A 36 -36.24 -11.53 24.01
C GLU A 36 -35.28 -10.48 23.45
N ASN A 37 -34.91 -9.47 24.24
CA ASN A 37 -33.88 -8.49 23.86
C ASN A 37 -32.53 -9.17 23.58
N SER A 38 -32.18 -10.19 24.36
CA SER A 38 -30.97 -10.99 24.13
C SER A 38 -31.04 -11.78 22.83
N ARG A 39 -32.22 -12.31 22.47
CA ARG A 39 -32.45 -13.01 21.19
C ARG A 39 -32.34 -12.06 20.00
N ILE A 40 -32.95 -10.88 20.09
CA ILE A 40 -32.88 -9.84 19.06
C ILE A 40 -31.43 -9.41 18.84
N ALA A 41 -30.69 -9.10 19.91
CA ALA A 41 -29.29 -8.72 19.83
C ALA A 41 -28.41 -9.82 19.19
N MET A 42 -28.66 -11.09 19.52
CA MET A 42 -27.96 -12.23 18.90
C MET A 42 -28.32 -12.44 17.44
N SER A 43 -29.58 -12.18 17.05
CA SER A 43 -30.04 -12.22 15.66
C SER A 43 -29.38 -11.12 14.83
N ASP A 44 -29.33 -9.90 15.36
CA ASP A 44 -28.68 -8.75 14.71
C ASP A 44 -27.17 -8.98 14.56
N LEU A 45 -26.52 -9.54 15.59
CA LEU A 45 -25.11 -9.91 15.51
C LEU A 45 -24.86 -11.00 14.45
N SER A 46 -25.71 -12.02 14.38
CA SER A 46 -25.64 -13.07 13.35
C SER A 46 -25.81 -12.51 11.94
N TYR A 47 -26.75 -11.58 11.76
CA TYR A 47 -26.96 -10.86 10.51
C TYR A 47 -25.72 -10.06 10.11
N LEU A 48 -25.18 -9.22 11.00
CA LEU A 48 -23.97 -8.43 10.72
C LEU A 48 -22.75 -9.30 10.40
N VAL A 49 -22.56 -10.41 11.12
CA VAL A 49 -21.49 -11.39 10.83
C VAL A 49 -21.66 -11.99 9.43
N SER A 50 -22.90 -12.30 9.02
CA SER A 50 -23.19 -12.80 7.68
C SER A 50 -22.86 -11.77 6.59
N TYR A 51 -23.27 -10.51 6.78
CA TYR A 51 -22.96 -9.42 5.84
C TYR A 51 -21.45 -9.16 5.71
N ASN A 52 -20.73 -9.11 6.84
CA ASN A 52 -19.28 -8.96 6.85
C ASN A 52 -18.58 -10.12 6.14
N LYS A 53 -19.10 -11.34 6.26
CA LYS A 53 -18.58 -12.51 5.53
C LYS A 53 -18.81 -12.37 4.03
N VAL A 54 -19.97 -11.89 3.60
CA VAL A 54 -20.25 -11.64 2.18
C VAL A 54 -19.34 -10.55 1.62
N ASP A 55 -19.10 -9.48 2.37
CA ASP A 55 -18.22 -8.39 1.95
C ASP A 55 -16.75 -8.82 1.90
N MET A 56 -16.30 -9.62 2.86
CA MET A 56 -14.98 -10.26 2.82
C MET A 56 -14.81 -11.17 1.60
N LEU A 57 -15.81 -11.99 1.27
CA LEU A 57 -15.80 -12.81 0.04
C LEU A 57 -15.85 -11.98 -1.24
N ARG A 58 -16.48 -10.80 -1.21
CA ARG A 58 -16.47 -9.84 -2.32
C ARG A 58 -15.08 -9.23 -2.48
N MET A 59 -14.45 -8.79 -1.39
CA MET A 59 -13.11 -8.23 -1.37
C MET A 59 -12.05 -9.26 -1.83
N GLN A 60 -12.17 -10.51 -1.39
CA GLN A 60 -11.29 -11.60 -1.81
C GLN A 60 -11.38 -11.83 -3.32
N ARG A 61 -12.58 -11.79 -3.91
CA ARG A 61 -12.78 -11.91 -5.36
C ARG A 61 -12.19 -10.72 -6.12
N VAL A 62 -12.34 -9.50 -5.61
CA VAL A 62 -11.74 -8.30 -6.20
C VAL A 62 -10.22 -8.37 -6.17
N CYS A 63 -9.63 -8.70 -5.02
CA CYS A 63 -8.19 -8.86 -4.86
C CYS A 63 -7.63 -9.98 -5.75
N ALA A 64 -8.29 -11.14 -5.81
CA ALA A 64 -7.93 -12.24 -6.69
C ALA A 64 -7.98 -11.83 -8.17
N HIS A 65 -9.04 -11.12 -8.59
CA HIS A 65 -9.16 -10.64 -9.96
C HIS A 65 -8.08 -9.61 -10.29
N GLN A 66 -7.80 -8.67 -9.38
CA GLN A 66 -6.75 -7.67 -9.54
C GLN A 66 -5.37 -8.32 -9.62
N THR A 67 -5.10 -9.33 -8.79
CA THR A 67 -3.86 -10.13 -8.82
C THR A 67 -3.73 -10.87 -10.14
N GLN A 68 -4.80 -11.51 -10.61
CA GLN A 68 -4.81 -12.22 -11.89
C GLN A 68 -4.64 -11.25 -13.08
N GLN A 69 -5.23 -10.06 -13.03
CA GLN A 69 -5.02 -9.02 -14.04
C GLN A 69 -3.58 -8.51 -14.03
N GLN A 70 -2.98 -8.28 -12.86
CA GLN A 70 -1.57 -7.90 -12.74
C GLN A 70 -0.64 -8.99 -13.29
N GLN A 71 -0.87 -10.26 -12.93
CA GLN A 71 -0.12 -11.39 -13.46
C GLN A 71 -0.31 -11.55 -14.97
N ALA A 72 -1.54 -11.36 -15.50
CA ALA A 72 -1.80 -11.42 -16.94
C ALA A 72 -1.10 -10.27 -17.69
N ARG A 73 -1.06 -9.06 -17.13
CA ARG A 73 -0.29 -7.93 -17.67
C ARG A 73 1.20 -8.22 -17.66
N HIS A 74 1.74 -8.73 -16.55
CA HIS A 74 3.14 -9.14 -16.44
C HIS A 74 3.48 -10.23 -17.47
N ASN A 75 2.67 -11.29 -17.54
CA ASN A 75 2.83 -12.37 -18.54
C ASN A 75 2.70 -11.88 -19.99
N LYS A 76 1.88 -10.86 -20.27
CA LYS A 76 1.78 -10.25 -21.60
C LYS A 76 3.06 -9.49 -21.95
N ILE A 77 3.63 -8.74 -21.02
CA ILE A 77 4.93 -8.06 -21.17
C ILE A 77 6.03 -9.10 -21.41
N GLU A 78 6.07 -10.15 -20.59
CA GLU A 78 7.04 -11.26 -20.74
C GLU A 78 6.88 -12.02 -22.06
N ARG A 79 5.65 -12.14 -22.60
CA ARG A 79 5.41 -12.73 -23.93
C ARG A 79 5.90 -11.84 -25.07
N VAL A 80 5.85 -10.52 -24.92
CA VAL A 80 6.44 -9.56 -25.88
C VAL A 80 7.97 -9.61 -25.79
N ARG A 81 8.52 -9.81 -24.59
CA ARG A 81 9.97 -9.98 -24.34
C ARG A 81 10.53 -11.35 -24.72
N ARG A 82 9.72 -12.27 -25.24
CA ARG A 82 10.24 -13.56 -25.72
C ARG A 82 11.29 -13.27 -26.80
N PRO A 83 12.51 -13.85 -26.72
CA PRO A 83 13.52 -13.65 -27.75
C PRO A 83 13.03 -14.25 -29.07
N SER A 84 12.39 -13.45 -29.90
CA SER A 84 12.08 -13.80 -31.27
C SER A 84 13.31 -13.50 -32.10
N ALA A 85 14.07 -14.55 -32.41
CA ALA A 85 15.25 -14.52 -33.27
C ALA A 85 16.43 -13.71 -32.72
N SER A 86 17.61 -13.97 -33.27
CA SER A 86 18.79 -13.12 -33.07
C SER A 86 18.44 -11.70 -33.46
N VAL A 87 18.37 -10.79 -32.50
CA VAL A 87 18.17 -9.37 -32.77
C VAL A 87 19.42 -8.89 -33.51
N ILE A 88 19.23 -8.33 -34.70
CA ILE A 88 20.32 -7.62 -35.39
C ILE A 88 20.56 -6.35 -34.58
N LEU A 89 21.65 -6.33 -33.81
CA LEU A 89 22.01 -5.20 -32.94
C LEU A 89 22.72 -4.07 -33.69
N GLU A 90 23.01 -4.25 -34.98
CA GLU A 90 23.57 -3.17 -35.81
C GLU A 90 22.67 -1.94 -35.75
N GLN A 91 23.24 -0.83 -35.28
CA GLN A 91 22.54 0.45 -35.12
C GLN A 91 21.39 0.46 -34.11
N ALA A 92 21.20 -0.59 -33.30
CA ALA A 92 20.15 -0.64 -32.28
C ALA A 92 20.26 0.49 -31.24
N ALA A 93 21.44 1.08 -31.05
CA ALA A 93 21.63 2.28 -30.24
C ALA A 93 20.87 3.52 -30.78
N PHE A 94 20.68 3.62 -32.10
CA PHE A 94 19.92 4.71 -32.74
C PHE A 94 18.42 4.43 -32.82
N HIS A 95 18.04 3.16 -32.76
CA HIS A 95 16.66 2.69 -32.82
C HIS A 95 16.33 1.83 -31.59
N TYR A 96 16.35 2.46 -30.43
CA TYR A 96 16.07 1.77 -29.17
C TYR A 96 14.65 1.20 -29.15
N ASP A 97 14.53 -0.10 -28.93
CA ASP A 97 13.26 -0.80 -28.75
C ASP A 97 13.16 -1.35 -27.31
N PRO A 98 12.28 -0.79 -26.45
CA PRO A 98 12.12 -1.25 -25.07
C PRO A 98 11.54 -2.67 -24.95
N ALA A 99 11.05 -3.27 -26.03
CA ALA A 99 10.59 -4.67 -26.03
C ALA A 99 11.75 -5.68 -26.01
N ILE A 100 12.96 -5.24 -26.40
CA ILE A 100 14.15 -6.10 -26.50
C ILE A 100 14.89 -6.13 -25.16
N ASP A 101 15.13 -7.34 -24.65
CA ASP A 101 16.00 -7.53 -23.49
C ASP A 101 17.48 -7.54 -23.92
N TYR A 102 18.04 -6.34 -24.08
CA TYR A 102 19.45 -6.16 -24.44
C TYR A 102 20.42 -6.76 -23.41
N CYS A 103 20.02 -6.87 -22.13
CA CYS A 103 20.86 -7.42 -21.07
C CYS A 103 21.01 -8.95 -21.19
N ALA A 104 20.04 -9.64 -21.81
CA ALA A 104 20.12 -11.08 -22.04
C ALA A 104 21.07 -11.46 -23.19
N ASP A 105 21.40 -10.52 -24.07
CA ASP A 105 22.28 -10.77 -25.21
C ASP A 105 23.76 -10.78 -24.79
N LYS A 106 24.44 -11.91 -25.01
CA LYS A 106 25.86 -12.08 -24.67
C LYS A 106 26.80 -11.15 -25.43
N SER A 107 26.36 -10.61 -26.57
CA SER A 107 27.14 -9.64 -27.36
C SER A 107 27.08 -8.22 -26.76
N VAL A 108 26.09 -7.92 -25.93
CA VAL A 108 25.94 -6.63 -25.25
C VAL A 108 26.59 -6.72 -23.88
N THR A 109 27.91 -6.51 -23.83
CA THR A 109 28.67 -6.43 -22.58
C THR A 109 29.13 -5.00 -22.34
N ILE A 110 28.43 -4.28 -21.46
CA ILE A 110 28.91 -2.99 -20.95
C ILE A 110 29.93 -3.30 -19.86
N GLY A 111 31.22 -3.18 -20.19
CA GLY A 111 32.31 -3.44 -19.25
C GLY A 111 32.37 -2.43 -18.09
N GLU A 112 33.27 -2.66 -17.14
CA GLU A 112 33.49 -1.69 -16.06
C GLU A 112 34.29 -0.46 -16.54
N MET A 113 33.95 0.73 -16.03
CA MET A 113 34.72 1.95 -16.28
C MET A 113 35.95 2.00 -15.35
N LYS A 114 37.04 1.31 -15.71
CA LYS A 114 38.26 1.23 -14.89
C LYS A 114 39.38 2.18 -15.33
N ILE A 115 39.27 2.75 -16.52
CA ILE A 115 40.38 3.51 -17.11
C ILE A 115 40.14 4.99 -16.86
N ILE A 116 41.08 5.65 -16.19
CA ILE A 116 41.06 7.11 -16.05
C ILE A 116 41.64 7.74 -17.31
N PHE A 117 40.86 8.57 -17.99
CA PHE A 117 41.30 9.24 -19.22
C PHE A 117 42.22 10.42 -18.92
N LYS A 118 43.36 10.46 -19.59
CA LYS A 118 44.45 11.43 -19.34
C LYS A 118 44.00 12.90 -19.35
N TYR A 119 43.12 13.28 -20.28
CA TYR A 119 42.80 14.69 -20.52
C TYR A 119 41.71 15.25 -19.60
N CYS A 120 40.66 14.46 -19.37
CA CYS A 120 39.48 14.87 -18.61
C CYS A 120 39.42 14.28 -17.19
N LYS A 121 40.34 13.36 -16.86
CA LYS A 121 40.33 12.57 -15.61
C LYS A 121 39.00 11.84 -15.36
N THR A 122 38.19 11.63 -16.39
CA THR A 122 36.96 10.85 -16.28
C THR A 122 37.29 9.37 -16.37
N LEU A 123 36.41 8.53 -15.84
CA LEU A 123 36.45 7.10 -16.12
C LEU A 123 35.91 6.84 -17.53
N LYS A 124 36.52 5.90 -18.24
CA LYS A 124 36.13 5.46 -19.58
C LYS A 124 36.03 3.94 -19.66
N TYR A 125 35.29 3.44 -20.64
CA TYR A 125 35.23 2.00 -20.92
C TYR A 125 36.46 1.52 -21.69
N THR A 126 36.81 0.24 -21.53
CA THR A 126 37.96 -0.39 -22.22
C THR A 126 37.85 -0.33 -23.74
N HIS A 127 36.64 -0.50 -24.27
CA HIS A 127 36.35 -0.51 -25.72
C HIS A 127 35.66 0.77 -26.20
N GLU A 128 35.76 1.86 -25.43
CA GLU A 128 35.23 3.16 -25.85
C GLU A 128 35.95 3.69 -27.09
N SER A 129 35.18 4.15 -28.08
CA SER A 129 35.73 4.74 -29.30
C SER A 129 36.57 5.98 -28.99
N THR A 130 37.70 6.12 -29.69
CA THR A 130 38.58 7.28 -29.55
C THR A 130 37.82 8.56 -29.88
N GLY A 131 37.87 9.54 -28.99
CA GLY A 131 37.26 10.87 -29.21
C GLY A 131 35.94 11.09 -28.48
N LEU A 132 35.34 10.07 -27.85
CA LEU A 132 34.13 10.23 -27.03
C LEU A 132 34.35 11.12 -25.80
N CYS A 133 35.42 10.92 -24.99
CA CYS A 133 35.83 11.96 -24.02
C CYS A 133 36.70 13.04 -24.69
N CYS A 134 36.24 14.30 -24.63
CA CYS A 134 37.01 15.51 -24.90
C CYS A 134 37.69 15.58 -26.28
N ALA A 135 37.20 14.84 -27.28
CA ALA A 135 37.78 14.80 -28.63
C ALA A 135 39.31 14.58 -28.60
N VAL A 136 39.78 13.63 -27.77
CA VAL A 136 41.22 13.34 -27.60
C VAL A 136 42.00 14.52 -27.00
N GLY A 137 41.36 15.27 -26.09
CA GLY A 137 41.96 16.44 -25.45
C GLY A 137 41.90 17.73 -26.27
N LYS A 138 41.25 17.71 -27.44
CA LYS A 138 41.01 18.93 -28.24
C LYS A 138 39.94 19.83 -27.63
N VAL A 139 39.02 19.25 -26.85
CA VAL A 139 37.99 20.00 -26.13
C VAL A 139 38.43 20.16 -24.69
N LYS A 140 38.61 21.41 -24.24
CA LYS A 140 38.76 21.74 -22.82
C LYS A 140 37.37 22.00 -22.26
N LEU A 141 36.88 21.09 -21.42
CA LEU A 141 35.62 21.33 -20.72
C LEU A 141 35.78 22.53 -19.77
N PRO A 142 34.82 23.48 -19.76
CA PRO A 142 34.82 24.54 -18.76
C PRO A 142 34.66 23.92 -17.37
N GLN A 143 35.26 24.55 -16.37
CA GLN A 143 34.98 24.16 -14.98
C GLN A 143 33.49 24.40 -14.71
N LEU A 144 32.83 23.41 -14.12
CA LEU A 144 31.45 23.56 -13.69
C LEU A 144 31.39 24.63 -12.59
N VAL A 145 30.66 25.70 -12.86
CA VAL A 145 30.37 26.70 -11.84
C VAL A 145 29.33 26.10 -10.88
N PRO A 146 29.51 26.23 -9.55
CA PRO A 146 28.50 25.77 -8.62
C PRO A 146 27.16 26.47 -8.91
N PRO A 147 26.03 25.76 -8.75
CA PRO A 147 24.73 26.37 -8.95
C PRO A 147 24.53 27.57 -8.00
N PRO A 148 23.65 28.53 -8.34
CA PRO A 148 23.29 29.61 -7.43
C PRO A 148 22.45 29.10 -6.24
N ASP A 149 22.39 29.87 -5.16
CA ASP A 149 21.46 29.62 -4.06
C ASP A 149 20.01 29.89 -4.53
N PRO A 150 19.01 29.13 -4.04
CA PRO A 150 19.06 28.14 -2.96
C PRO A 150 19.47 26.73 -3.41
N LEU A 151 19.57 26.47 -4.72
CA LEU A 151 19.86 25.13 -5.26
C LEU A 151 21.19 24.57 -4.74
N ARG A 152 22.23 25.40 -4.66
CA ARG A 152 23.51 25.00 -4.08
C ARG A 152 23.38 24.46 -2.66
N SER A 153 22.59 25.13 -1.82
CA SER A 153 22.32 24.68 -0.46
C SER A 153 21.58 23.35 -0.45
N LEU A 154 20.58 23.19 -1.31
CA LEU A 154 19.77 21.97 -1.41
C LEU A 154 20.55 20.75 -1.89
N VAL A 155 21.50 20.92 -2.83
CA VAL A 155 22.32 19.81 -3.35
C VAL A 155 23.59 19.54 -2.55
N SER A 156 23.87 20.31 -1.50
CA SER A 156 25.12 20.23 -0.74
C SER A 156 25.25 18.97 0.14
N GLY A 157 24.13 18.34 0.50
CA GLY A 157 24.05 17.30 1.54
C GLY A 157 24.15 17.84 2.97
N ILE A 158 24.26 19.16 3.14
CA ILE A 158 24.49 19.81 4.43
C ILE A 158 23.17 20.41 4.92
N GLY A 159 22.77 20.03 6.13
CA GLY A 159 21.51 20.46 6.76
C GLY A 159 20.32 19.55 6.46
N ASN A 160 19.24 19.74 7.22
CA ASN A 160 18.05 18.89 7.13
C ASN A 160 17.32 19.06 5.80
N ASP A 161 17.20 20.31 5.32
CA ASP A 161 16.50 20.61 4.06
C ASP A 161 17.22 19.99 2.86
N SER A 162 18.55 20.03 2.85
CA SER A 162 19.35 19.40 1.81
C SER A 162 19.22 17.88 1.82
N LYS A 163 19.28 17.24 3.00
CA LYS A 163 19.08 15.79 3.13
C LYS A 163 17.69 15.38 2.68
N HIS A 164 16.67 16.12 3.10
CA HIS A 164 15.29 15.88 2.71
C HIS A 164 15.11 16.04 1.20
N PHE A 165 15.69 17.07 0.60
CA PHE A 165 15.68 17.27 -0.85
C PHE A 165 16.33 16.08 -1.58
N LEU A 166 17.53 15.65 -1.17
CA LEU A 166 18.25 14.55 -1.81
C LEU A 166 17.53 13.19 -1.73
N VAL A 167 16.76 12.93 -0.66
CA VAL A 167 15.96 11.69 -0.53
C VAL A 167 14.75 11.66 -1.46
N ASN A 168 14.25 12.82 -1.87
CA ASN A 168 13.00 12.93 -2.63
C ASN A 168 13.19 13.21 -4.13
N ILE A 169 14.42 13.31 -4.61
CA ILE A 169 14.74 13.46 -6.05
C ILE A 169 15.03 12.09 -6.68
N HIS A 170 13.99 11.26 -6.84
CA HIS A 170 14.05 9.96 -7.52
C HIS A 170 13.03 9.88 -8.66
#